data_AF-A0A3C1VGG0-F1
#
_entry.id   AF-A0A3C1VGG0-F1
#
_cell.length_a   1.000
_cell.length_b   1.000
_cell.length_c   1.000
_cell.angle_alpha   90.00
_cell.angle_beta   90.00
_cell.angle_gamma   90.00
#
_symmetry.space_group_name_H-M   'P 1'
#
loop_
_entity.id
_entity.type
_entity.pdbx_description
1 polymer ?
#
loop_
_entity_poly.entity_id
_entity_poly.type
_entity_poly.pdbx_seq_one_letter_code
_entity_poly.pdbx_strand_id
1 'polypeptide(L)'
;MTNPATTVSVKIPARILERIPAPGNGRSGFIVQALEEKISRQPRVEWKPKTSLGKKFAAILEKGKPERGPEMSEAEFERELSERRGRAF
;
A
#
# COMPACT_ATOMS: atom_id res chain seq x y z
N MET A 1 9.07 5.12 17.35
CA MET A 1 10.44 4.56 17.15
C MET A 1 11.00 5.18 15.88
N THR A 2 11.96 6.09 15.99
CA THR A 2 12.66 6.68 14.84
C THR A 2 13.63 5.63 14.30
N ASN A 3 13.36 5.13 13.09
CA ASN A 3 14.30 4.24 12.42
C ASN A 3 15.66 4.96 12.28
N PRO A 4 16.79 4.28 12.56
CA PRO A 4 18.10 4.90 12.39
C PRO A 4 18.32 5.28 10.93
N ALA A 5 18.81 6.49 10.69
CA ALA A 5 19.17 6.93 9.34
C ALA A 5 20.27 6.01 8.78
N THR A 6 20.03 5.45 7.59
CA THR A 6 20.99 4.58 6.89
C THR A 6 21.61 5.35 5.73
N THR A 7 22.94 5.43 5.69
CA THR A 7 23.66 6.06 4.57
C THR A 7 23.62 5.16 3.35
N VAL A 8 23.16 5.70 2.22
CA VAL A 8 23.11 5.00 0.93
C VAL A 8 23.99 5.73 -0.08
N SER A 9 24.87 5.00 -0.77
CA SER A 9 25.68 5.54 -1.86
C SER A 9 25.05 5.25 -3.21
N VAL A 10 24.86 6.29 -4.04
CA VAL A 10 24.24 6.18 -5.37
C VAL A 10 25.09 6.87 -6.43
N LYS A 11 25.04 6.36 -7.66
CA LYS A 11 25.68 7.00 -8.81
C LYS A 11 24.74 8.07 -9.38
N ILE A 12 25.17 9.32 -9.37
CA ILE A 12 24.43 10.45 -9.94
C ILE A 12 25.12 10.91 -11.23
N PRO A 13 24.43 10.96 -12.38
CA PRO A 13 24.99 11.49 -13.61
C PRO A 13 25.48 12.94 -13.48
N ALA A 14 26.59 13.28 -14.13
CA ALA A 14 27.22 14.61 -14.07
C ALA A 14 26.25 15.76 -14.41
N ARG A 15 25.42 15.58 -15.44
CA ARG A 15 24.37 16.55 -15.84
C ARG A 15 23.38 16.92 -14.72
N ILE A 16 23.20 16.04 -13.74
CA ILE A 16 22.33 16.28 -12.59
C ILE A 16 23.14 16.93 -11.46
N LEU A 17 24.41 16.54 -11.28
CA LEU A 17 25.30 17.15 -10.29
C LEU A 17 25.48 18.66 -10.48
N GLU A 18 25.50 19.13 -11.73
CA GLU A 18 25.56 20.56 -12.08
C GLU A 18 24.32 21.35 -11.65
N ARG A 19 23.18 20.67 -11.44
CA ARG A 19 21.88 21.30 -11.16
C ARG A 19 21.47 21.20 -9.70
N ILE A 20 22.25 20.51 -8.86
CA ILE A 20 21.96 20.33 -7.43
C ILE A 20 23.00 21.08 -6.59
N PRO A 21 22.71 21.37 -5.32
CA PRO A 21 23.66 22.05 -4.44
C PRO A 21 25.01 21.34 -4.35
N ALA A 22 26.10 22.07 -4.14
CA ALA A 22 27.45 21.53 -3.96
C ALA A 22 27.54 20.60 -2.71
N PRO A 23 28.55 19.70 -2.62
CA PRO A 23 28.79 18.96 -1.39
C PRO A 23 28.97 19.93 -0.21
N GLY A 24 28.42 19.60 0.97
CA GLY A 24 28.48 20.48 2.15
C GLY A 24 27.41 21.59 2.19
N ASN A 25 26.82 21.96 1.05
CA ASN A 25 25.80 23.02 0.97
C ASN A 25 24.37 22.43 0.94
N GLY A 26 24.05 21.53 1.88
CA GLY A 26 22.70 20.98 2.01
C GLY A 26 22.28 19.98 0.91
N ARG A 27 23.22 19.47 0.11
CA ARG A 27 22.96 18.48 -0.97
C ARG A 27 22.14 17.28 -0.50
N SER A 28 22.45 16.71 0.66
CA SER A 28 21.73 15.56 1.20
C SER A 28 20.27 15.91 1.50
N GLY A 29 20.01 17.08 2.08
CA GLY A 29 18.64 17.55 2.36
C GLY A 29 17.84 17.75 1.08
N PHE A 30 18.45 18.36 0.06
CA PHE A 30 17.83 18.53 -1.26
C PHE A 30 17.44 17.17 -1.88
N ILE A 31 18.35 16.19 -1.85
CA ILE A 31 18.08 14.85 -2.41
C ILE A 31 16.95 14.14 -1.63
N VAL A 32 16.96 14.21 -0.30
CA VAL A 32 15.92 13.61 0.54
C VAL A 32 14.55 14.20 0.23
N GLN A 33 14.43 15.54 0.16
CA GLN A 33 13.17 16.20 -0.17
C GLN A 33 12.67 15.81 -1.57
N ALA A 34 13.56 15.75 -2.56
CA ALA A 34 13.19 15.32 -3.91
C ALA A 34 12.70 13.86 -3.95
N LEU A 35 13.27 12.99 -3.10
CA LEU A 35 12.79 11.61 -2.95
C LEU A 35 11.42 11.56 -2.26
N GLU A 36 11.21 12.33 -1.20
CA GLU A 36 9.91 12.43 -0.51
C GLU A 36 8.80 12.91 -1.46
N GLU A 37 9.08 13.95 -2.27
CA GLU A 37 8.17 14.45 -3.29
C GLU A 37 7.88 13.38 -4.36
N LYS A 38 8.87 12.60 -4.75
CA LYS A 38 8.67 11.52 -5.72
C LYS A 38 7.85 10.37 -5.14
N ILE A 39 8.08 10.00 -3.88
CA ILE A 39 7.32 8.95 -3.18
C ILE A 39 5.87 9.39 -2.96
N SER A 40 5.64 10.65 -2.58
CA SER A 40 4.28 11.15 -2.37
C SER A 40 3.46 11.21 -3.66
N ARG A 41 4.12 11.47 -4.81
CA ARG A 41 3.51 11.40 -6.14
C ARG A 41 3.30 9.99 -6.66
N GLN A 42 4.02 8.99 -6.14
CA GLN A 42 3.79 7.62 -6.57
C GLN A 42 2.41 7.18 -6.07
N PRO A 43 1.51 6.75 -6.97
CA PRO A 43 0.27 6.12 -6.52
C PRO A 43 0.68 4.97 -5.61
N ARG A 44 0.08 4.89 -4.42
CA ARG A 44 0.28 3.75 -3.53
C ARG A 44 0.06 2.52 -4.38
N VAL A 45 1.14 1.75 -4.60
CA VAL A 45 1.07 0.56 -5.44
C VAL A 45 -0.04 -0.29 -4.83
N GLU A 46 -1.15 -0.44 -5.56
CA GLU A 46 -2.23 -1.30 -5.12
C GLU A 46 -1.60 -2.64 -4.80
N TRP A 47 -1.71 -3.04 -3.53
CA TRP A 47 -1.15 -4.28 -3.09
C TRP A 47 -1.81 -5.39 -3.90
N LYS A 48 -1.01 -6.10 -4.71
CA LYS A 48 -1.46 -7.24 -5.51
C LYS A 48 -0.81 -8.49 -4.96
N PRO A 49 -1.59 -9.56 -4.74
CA PRO A 49 -1.03 -10.82 -4.28
C PRO A 49 -0.08 -11.39 -5.34
N LYS A 50 1.12 -11.76 -4.90
CA LYS A 50 2.17 -12.33 -5.78
C LYS A 50 2.06 -13.84 -5.93
N THR A 51 1.54 -14.53 -4.90
CA THR A 51 1.41 -15.99 -4.88
C THR A 51 0.24 -16.46 -5.74
N SER A 52 0.31 -17.68 -6.27
CA SER A 52 -0.77 -18.29 -7.06
C SER A 52 -2.07 -18.37 -6.25
N LEU A 53 -1.97 -18.75 -4.97
CA LEU A 53 -3.10 -18.81 -4.05
C LEU A 53 -3.72 -17.43 -3.80
N GLY A 54 -2.88 -16.42 -3.54
CA GLY A 54 -3.37 -15.06 -3.32
C GLY A 54 -4.07 -14.49 -4.55
N LYS A 55 -3.58 -14.79 -5.76
CA LYS A 55 -4.25 -14.41 -7.01
C LYS A 55 -5.63 -15.05 -7.15
N LYS A 56 -5.79 -16.33 -6.76
CA LYS A 56 -7.08 -17.02 -6.73
C LYS A 56 -8.05 -16.33 -5.78
N PHE A 57 -7.63 -16.03 -4.55
CA PHE A 57 -8.49 -15.33 -3.59
C PHE A 57 -8.86 -13.93 -4.05
N ALA A 58 -7.93 -13.17 -4.62
CA ALA A 58 -8.25 -11.86 -5.20
C ALA A 58 -9.30 -11.98 -6.31
N ALA A 59 -9.20 -12.98 -7.19
CA ALA A 59 -10.20 -13.21 -8.23
C ALA A 59 -11.59 -13.53 -7.65
N ILE A 60 -11.67 -14.31 -6.56
CA ILE A 60 -12.94 -14.59 -5.86
C ILE A 60 -13.50 -13.30 -5.25
N LEU A 61 -12.67 -12.50 -4.59
CA LEU A 61 -13.12 -11.24 -3.98
C LEU A 61 -13.63 -10.25 -5.02
N GLU A 62 -12.96 -10.12 -6.17
CA GLU A 62 -13.42 -9.27 -7.28
C GLU A 62 -14.76 -9.75 -7.85
N LYS A 63 -14.92 -11.07 -8.07
CA LYS A 63 -16.19 -11.64 -8.54
C LYS A 63 -17.34 -11.43 -7.56
N GLY A 64 -17.06 -11.47 -6.26
CA GLY A 64 -18.06 -11.25 -5.21
C GLY A 64 -18.41 -9.78 -4.97
N LYS A 65 -17.66 -8.80 -5.49
CA LYS A 65 -17.99 -7.37 -5.32
C LYS A 65 -19.41 -6.98 -5.72
N PRO A 66 -19.95 -7.37 -6.89
CA PRO A 66 -21.32 -7.05 -7.28
C PRO A 66 -22.38 -7.76 -6.40
N GLU A 67 -22.03 -8.88 -5.77
CA GLU A 67 -22.94 -9.67 -4.93
C GLU A 67 -22.91 -9.22 -3.46
N ARG A 68 -21.97 -8.33 -3.08
CA ARG A 68 -21.88 -7.84 -1.70
C ARG A 68 -23.08 -6.96 -1.39
N GLY A 69 -23.87 -7.41 -0.43
CA GLY A 69 -24.86 -6.58 0.24
C GLY A 69 -24.21 -5.57 1.20
N PRO A 70 -25.04 -4.80 1.92
CA PRO A 70 -24.57 -3.91 2.98
C PRO A 70 -23.69 -4.65 3.99
N GLU A 71 -22.74 -3.94 4.58
CA GLU A 71 -21.98 -4.47 5.72
C GLU A 71 -22.94 -4.71 6.88
N MET A 72 -22.91 -5.92 7.45
CA MET A 72 -23.72 -6.28 8.61
C MET A 72 -22.88 -6.16 9.86
N SER A 73 -23.49 -5.66 10.94
CA SER A 73 -22.89 -5.72 12.27
C SER A 73 -22.82 -7.16 12.76
N GLU A 74 -21.92 -7.41 13.72
CA GLU A 74 -21.74 -8.72 14.33
C GLU A 74 -23.05 -9.26 14.94
N ALA A 75 -23.82 -8.40 15.61
CA ALA A 75 -25.12 -8.77 16.19
C ALA A 75 -26.18 -9.12 15.13
N GLU A 76 -26.19 -8.42 13.99
CA GLU A 76 -27.09 -8.74 12.87
C GLU A 76 -26.71 -10.06 12.21
N PHE A 77 -25.40 -10.29 12.05
CA PHE A 77 -24.88 -11.54 11.53
C PHE A 77 -25.24 -12.73 12.43
N GLU A 78 -25.03 -12.61 13.75
CA GLU A 78 -25.38 -13.68 14.70
C GLU A 78 -26.88 -13.98 14.71
N ARG A 79 -27.73 -12.94 14.65
CA ARG A 79 -29.18 -13.11 14.56
C ARG A 79 -29.56 -13.85 13.28
N GLU A 80 -29.05 -13.42 12.13
CA GLU A 80 -29.35 -14.06 10.84
C GLU A 80 -28.83 -15.51 10.80
N LEU A 81 -27.65 -15.76 11.36
CA LEU A 81 -27.07 -17.11 11.43
C LEU A 81 -27.91 -18.03 12.33
N SER A 82 -28.39 -17.51 13.46
CA SER A 82 -29.28 -18.23 14.38
C SER A 82 -30.63 -18.55 13.72
N GLU A 83 -31.24 -17.58 13.04
CA GLU A 83 -32.50 -17.78 12.29
C GLU A 83 -32.37 -18.81 11.17
N ARG A 84 -31.25 -18.80 10.43
CA ARG A 84 -30.97 -19.78 9.37
C ARG A 84 -30.69 -21.17 9.91
N ARG A 85 -30.05 -21.30 11.08
CA ARG A 85 -29.83 -22.58 11.76
C ARG A 85 -31.10 -23.13 12.41
N GLY A 86 -31.97 -22.24 12.91
CA GLY A 86 -33.27 -22.59 13.48
C GLY A 86 -34.32 -22.98 12.43
N ARG A 87 -34.19 -22.48 11.19
CA ARG A 87 -34.88 -23.01 10.00
C ARG A 87 -34.16 -24.26 9.47
N ALA A 88 -34.16 -25.33 10.25
CA ALA A 88 -34.02 -26.65 9.66
C ALA A 88 -35.32 -26.95 8.87
N PHE A 89 -35.19 -27.45 7.65
CA PHE A 89 -36.29 -27.87 6.77
C PHE A 89 -37.23 -28.87 7.46
#